data_AF-A0AAE0THC5-F1
#
_entry.id   AF-A0AAE0THC5-F1
#
_cell.length_a   1.000
_cell.length_b   1.000
_cell.length_c   1.000
_cell.angle_alpha   90.00
_cell.angle_beta   90.00
_cell.angle_gamma   90.00
#
_symmetry.space_group_name_H-M   'P 1'
#
loop_
_entity.id
_entity.type
_entity.pdbx_description
1 polymer ?
#
loop_
_entity_poly.entity_id
_entity_poly.type
_entity_poly.pdbx_seq_one_letter_code
_entity_poly.pdbx_strand_id
1 'polypeptide(L)'
;MTLDDQDKIIPTHSSIFRNMTLDDKDKIIPTHSSIFRNMTLDDKVKIIPTHSSIFRNMTLDDKDKIIPTHSSIFRNMTLDDKVKIIPTHSSIFRNLTLNDKVKIIPTHSSIFRNMTLDDKDKIIPTHSSIFRNMTLDNKDKIIPTHSSIFRNMTLDDKDKIIPTHSSIFRNLTLDDKVKIISTHSSIFRNMTLDDKDKIIPTHSSIFRNLTLDEKVKIIPTHSSIFRNMTLDDKVKIIPTHSSIFRNLTLDDKVKIIPTHSSIFRNMTLDDKDKIIPTHSSIFRNFDDKVKIIPTHSSIFWNMTLDDKDKIKIIPTHSSIFRNMTLDDKDKIIPTHSSIFRNLTLDDKVKIIPTHSSIFRNMTLDDKVKIIPTHSSIFRNMTLDDKVKIIPTHSSIFRNMTNEVWLPVFTS
;
A
#
# COMPACT_ATOMS: atom_id res chain seq x y z
N MET A 1 27.03 26.46 35.74
CA MET A 1 26.14 27.05 36.74
C MET A 1 25.16 25.97 37.12
N THR A 2 25.30 25.42 38.31
CA THR A 2 24.25 24.65 38.98
C THR A 2 23.32 25.67 39.61
N LEU A 3 22.03 25.54 39.32
CA LEU A 3 20.98 26.13 40.13
C LEU A 3 20.46 25.00 41.01
N ASP A 4 20.26 25.30 42.29
CA ASP A 4 19.72 24.35 43.25
C ASP A 4 18.48 25.02 43.85
N ASP A 5 17.35 24.31 43.91
CA ASP A 5 16.05 24.70 44.51
C ASP A 5 15.26 25.88 43.84
N GLN A 6 14.29 25.54 42.98
CA GLN A 6 13.19 26.41 42.51
C GLN A 6 13.61 27.76 41.89
N ASP A 7 14.72 27.80 41.19
CA ASP A 7 15.20 29.04 40.62
C ASP A 7 14.37 29.50 39.43
N LYS A 8 14.05 30.81 39.44
CA LYS A 8 13.30 31.46 38.36
C LYS A 8 14.19 32.47 37.63
N ILE A 9 14.80 32.04 36.53
CA ILE A 9 15.59 32.93 35.68
C ILE A 9 14.71 33.56 34.60
N ILE A 10 14.61 34.89 34.58
CA ILE A 10 13.88 35.66 33.55
C ILE A 10 14.83 36.68 32.88
N PRO A 11 15.70 36.24 31.95
CA PRO A 11 16.52 37.16 31.18
C PRO A 11 15.64 38.01 30.26
N THR A 12 15.78 39.33 30.36
CA THR A 12 15.02 40.28 29.53
C THR A 12 15.69 40.61 28.20
N HIS A 13 16.97 40.25 28.02
CA HIS A 13 17.79 40.54 26.83
C HIS A 13 18.46 39.28 26.26
N SER A 14 19.32 39.46 25.25
CA SER A 14 20.08 38.37 24.65
C SER A 14 20.93 37.64 25.70
N SER A 15 20.70 36.34 25.87
CA SER A 15 21.36 35.53 26.91
C SER A 15 22.10 34.34 26.31
N ILE A 16 23.28 34.05 26.85
CA ILE A 16 24.04 32.84 26.53
C ILE A 16 24.26 32.08 27.82
N PHE A 17 23.63 30.91 27.91
CA PHE A 17 23.79 29.97 28.98
C PHE A 17 24.78 28.89 28.57
N ARG A 18 25.79 28.63 29.40
CA ARG A 18 26.82 27.63 29.14
C ARG A 18 26.97 26.73 30.35
N ASN A 19 27.03 25.42 30.12
CA ASN A 19 27.32 24.41 31.12
C ASN A 19 26.39 24.58 32.33
N MET A 20 25.08 24.44 32.12
CA MET A 20 24.11 24.50 33.21
C MET A 20 23.58 23.13 33.57
N THR A 21 23.40 22.91 34.85
CA THR A 21 22.60 21.81 35.41
C THR A 21 21.45 22.49 36.13
N LEU A 22 20.23 22.10 35.78
CA LEU A 22 19.00 22.60 36.39
C LEU A 22 18.26 21.40 36.96
N ASP A 23 17.73 21.56 38.16
CA ASP A 23 16.98 20.51 38.85
C ASP A 23 15.70 21.08 39.49
N ASP A 24 15.01 20.24 40.26
CA ASP A 24 14.01 20.64 41.26
C ASP A 24 13.02 21.74 40.85
N LYS A 25 12.34 21.52 39.71
CA LYS A 25 11.28 22.39 39.17
C LYS A 25 11.74 23.79 38.74
N ASP A 26 13.03 23.96 38.45
CA ASP A 26 13.58 25.18 37.90
C ASP A 26 12.79 25.73 36.72
N LYS A 27 12.79 27.06 36.58
CA LYS A 27 12.07 27.75 35.53
C LYS A 27 12.90 28.84 34.86
N ILE A 28 13.22 28.63 33.59
CA ILE A 28 13.87 29.64 32.75
C ILE A 28 12.90 30.20 31.71
N ILE A 29 12.72 31.52 31.70
CA ILE A 29 11.82 32.25 30.80
C ILE A 29 12.59 33.40 30.13
N PRO A 30 13.47 33.13 29.15
CA PRO A 30 14.13 34.21 28.41
C PRO A 30 13.12 34.89 27.48
N THR A 31 13.06 36.21 27.56
CA THR A 31 12.10 37.00 26.79
C THR A 31 12.60 37.34 25.39
N HIS A 32 13.90 37.23 25.11
CA HIS A 32 14.54 37.56 23.83
C HIS A 32 15.39 36.40 23.31
N SER A 33 16.46 36.68 22.55
CA SER A 33 17.33 35.66 21.97
C SER A 33 18.12 34.92 23.06
N SER A 34 18.04 33.59 23.06
CA SER A 34 18.72 32.75 24.04
C SER A 34 19.52 31.64 23.36
N ILE A 35 20.74 31.41 23.84
CA ILE A 35 21.57 30.28 23.41
C ILE A 35 21.89 29.46 24.65
N PHE A 36 21.41 28.22 24.68
CA PHE A 36 21.72 27.22 25.69
C PHE A 36 22.76 26.25 25.13
N ARG A 37 23.88 26.09 25.84
CA ARG A 37 24.95 25.16 25.47
C ARG A 37 25.27 24.24 26.65
N ASN A 38 25.27 22.94 26.40
CA ASN A 38 25.61 21.91 27.38
C ASN A 38 24.73 22.04 28.62
N MET A 39 23.49 21.58 28.50
CA MET A 39 22.53 21.61 29.60
C MET A 39 22.18 20.20 30.01
N THR A 40 22.10 19.98 31.31
CA THR A 40 21.45 18.82 31.91
C THR A 40 20.26 19.33 32.70
N LEU A 41 19.07 18.86 32.36
CA LEU A 41 17.84 19.18 33.05
C LEU A 41 17.35 17.91 33.73
N ASP A 42 16.97 18.03 35.00
CA ASP A 42 16.46 16.93 35.79
C ASP A 42 15.23 17.38 36.61
N ASP A 43 14.29 16.49 36.82
CA ASP A 43 13.24 16.66 37.81
C ASP A 43 12.29 17.88 37.61
N LYS A 44 11.57 17.87 36.48
CA LYS A 44 10.42 18.76 36.17
C LYS A 44 10.80 20.22 35.86
N VAL A 45 11.98 20.45 35.32
CA VAL A 45 12.44 21.75 34.80
C VAL A 45 11.52 22.26 33.69
N LYS A 46 11.34 23.59 33.64
CA LYS A 46 10.56 24.27 32.61
C LYS A 46 11.38 25.36 31.93
N ILE A 47 11.63 25.20 30.63
CA ILE A 47 12.26 26.23 29.79
C ILE A 47 11.23 26.79 28.80
N ILE A 48 10.92 28.09 28.90
CA ILE A 48 9.88 28.77 28.13
C ILE A 48 10.45 30.02 27.44
N PRO A 49 11.24 29.87 26.35
CA PRO A 49 11.78 31.01 25.63
C PRO A 49 10.71 31.64 24.75
N THR A 50 10.59 32.96 24.79
CA THR A 50 9.47 33.66 24.12
C THR A 50 9.78 34.17 22.72
N HIS A 51 11.03 34.11 22.21
CA HIS A 51 11.33 34.51 20.83
C HIS A 51 12.25 33.52 20.11
N SER A 52 13.57 33.73 20.16
CA SER A 52 14.53 32.89 19.46
C SER A 52 15.38 32.12 20.45
N SER A 53 15.46 30.81 20.26
CA SER A 53 16.22 29.93 21.15
C SER A 53 17.05 28.95 20.35
N ILE A 54 18.30 28.77 20.78
CA ILE A 54 19.19 27.75 20.25
C ILE A 54 19.64 26.88 21.41
N PHE A 55 19.23 25.61 21.39
CA PHE A 55 19.64 24.58 22.33
C PHE A 55 20.69 23.69 21.68
N ARG A 56 21.84 23.52 22.34
CA ARG A 56 22.94 22.66 21.88
C ARG A 56 23.36 21.74 23.01
N ASN A 57 23.42 20.43 22.73
CA ASN A 57 23.86 19.40 23.66
C ASN A 57 23.02 19.46 24.95
N MET A 58 21.78 18.97 24.86
CA MET A 58 20.88 18.92 26.01
C MET A 58 20.62 17.47 26.39
N THR A 59 20.64 17.20 27.69
CA THR A 59 20.05 16.00 28.28
C THR A 59 18.87 16.46 29.13
N LEU A 60 17.69 15.89 28.90
CA LEU A 60 16.48 16.14 29.67
C LEU A 60 15.98 14.84 30.24
N ASP A 61 15.55 14.87 31.49
CA ASP A 61 14.99 13.72 32.19
C ASP A 61 13.68 14.09 32.89
N ASP A 62 12.98 13.07 33.36
CA ASP A 62 12.05 13.13 34.46
C ASP A 62 11.00 14.26 34.43
N LYS A 63 10.19 14.23 33.35
CA LYS A 63 9.01 15.09 33.13
C LYS A 63 9.31 16.57 32.84
N ASP A 64 10.51 16.88 32.36
CA ASP A 64 10.86 18.22 31.90
C ASP A 64 9.98 18.74 30.76
N LYS A 65 9.92 20.07 30.65
CA LYS A 65 9.15 20.75 29.61
C LYS A 65 9.95 21.87 28.94
N ILE A 66 10.07 21.81 27.62
CA ILE A 66 10.53 22.94 26.81
C ILE A 66 9.37 23.45 25.95
N ILE A 67 9.01 24.72 26.12
CA ILE A 67 7.88 25.37 25.43
C ILE A 67 8.39 26.66 24.77
N PRO A 68 9.14 26.57 23.67
CA PRO A 68 9.54 27.77 22.95
C PRO A 68 8.33 28.32 22.19
N THR A 69 8.10 29.62 22.26
CA THR A 69 6.99 30.20 21.51
C THR A 69 7.39 30.31 20.04
N HIS A 70 8.25 31.24 19.62
CA HIS A 70 8.51 31.47 18.19
C HIS A 70 9.50 30.50 17.53
N SER A 71 10.78 30.82 17.54
CA SER A 71 11.78 30.12 16.74
C SER A 71 12.72 29.33 17.64
N SER A 72 12.88 28.05 17.35
CA SER A 72 13.75 27.17 18.13
C SER A 72 14.61 26.29 17.24
N ILE A 73 15.88 26.16 17.64
CA ILE A 73 16.82 25.22 17.04
C ILE A 73 17.37 24.33 18.14
N PHE A 74 17.09 23.04 18.06
CA PHE A 74 17.59 22.00 18.94
C PHE A 74 18.66 21.19 18.21
N ARG A 75 19.81 21.01 18.83
CA ARG A 75 20.92 20.21 18.30
C ARG A 75 21.45 19.28 19.38
N ASN A 76 21.53 17.99 19.05
CA ASN A 76 22.03 16.94 19.94
C ASN A 76 21.24 16.93 21.26
N MET A 77 20.04 16.36 21.21
CA MET A 77 19.20 16.19 22.40
C MET A 77 19.09 14.71 22.74
N THR A 78 19.21 14.40 24.02
CA THR A 78 18.76 13.14 24.60
C THR A 78 17.62 13.47 25.55
N LEU A 79 16.43 12.92 25.30
CA LEU A 79 15.25 13.12 26.13
C LEU A 79 14.85 11.78 26.71
N ASP A 80 14.74 11.71 28.03
CA ASP A 80 14.34 10.51 28.75
C ASP A 80 13.08 10.79 29.59
N ASP A 81 12.34 9.73 29.90
CA ASP A 81 11.35 9.68 30.96
C ASP A 81 10.29 10.80 30.98
N LYS A 82 9.32 10.70 30.06
CA LYS A 82 8.09 11.54 30.00
C LYS A 82 8.32 13.04 29.74
N VAL A 83 9.46 13.41 29.14
CA VAL A 83 9.73 14.76 28.66
C VAL A 83 8.69 15.26 27.64
N LYS A 84 8.43 16.58 27.66
CA LYS A 84 7.54 17.24 26.69
C LYS A 84 8.21 18.43 26.01
N ILE A 85 8.24 18.44 24.68
CA ILE A 85 8.65 19.61 23.89
C ILE A 85 7.47 20.10 23.05
N ILE A 86 7.09 21.37 23.25
CA ILE A 86 5.89 21.97 22.64
C ILE A 86 6.25 23.32 22.03
N PRO A 87 6.90 23.36 20.84
CA PRO A 87 7.22 24.60 20.18
C PRO A 87 5.97 25.19 19.50
N THR A 88 5.68 26.49 19.73
CA THR A 88 4.45 27.10 19.21
C THR A 88 4.59 27.77 17.84
N HIS A 89 5.80 27.93 17.29
CA HIS A 89 6.01 28.32 15.90
C HIS A 89 7.09 27.44 15.25
N SER A 90 8.10 28.02 14.60
CA SER A 90 9.07 27.28 13.79
C SER A 90 10.12 26.56 14.64
N SER A 91 10.34 25.27 14.35
CA SER A 91 11.29 24.44 15.08
C SER A 91 12.17 23.62 14.15
N ILE A 92 13.47 23.54 14.48
CA ILE A 92 14.44 22.69 13.81
C ILE A 92 15.10 21.81 14.86
N PHE A 93 14.96 20.49 14.71
CA PHE A 93 15.59 19.49 15.52
C PHE A 93 16.65 18.74 14.71
N ARG A 94 17.84 18.58 15.28
CA ARG A 94 18.95 17.81 14.68
C ARG A 94 19.52 16.86 15.72
N ASN A 95 19.59 15.58 15.39
CA ASN A 95 20.10 14.51 16.24
C ASN A 95 19.31 14.45 17.56
N LEU A 96 18.14 13.79 17.52
CA LEU A 96 17.34 13.52 18.71
C LEU A 96 17.38 12.04 19.04
N THR A 97 17.61 11.72 20.30
CA THR A 97 17.34 10.41 20.88
C THR A 97 16.26 10.59 21.92
N LEU A 98 15.13 9.91 21.73
CA LEU A 98 13.98 9.95 22.61
C LEU A 98 13.83 8.56 23.22
N ASN A 99 13.76 8.51 24.55
CA ASN A 99 13.56 7.29 25.30
C ASN A 99 12.38 7.48 26.24
N ASP A 100 11.49 6.50 26.27
CA ASP A 100 10.56 6.29 27.36
C ASP A 100 9.47 7.37 27.52
N LYS A 101 8.48 7.33 26.61
CA LYS A 101 7.20 8.09 26.65
C LYS A 101 7.36 9.61 26.47
N VAL A 102 8.38 10.04 25.74
CA VAL A 102 8.59 11.43 25.30
C VAL A 102 7.46 11.88 24.37
N LYS A 103 7.13 13.18 24.45
CA LYS A 103 6.14 13.80 23.56
C LYS A 103 6.68 15.08 22.92
N ILE A 104 6.71 15.11 21.59
CA ILE A 104 7.03 16.30 20.81
C ILE A 104 5.80 16.76 20.03
N ILE A 105 5.32 17.97 20.33
CA ILE A 105 4.05 18.51 19.79
C ILE A 105 4.31 19.90 19.21
N PRO A 106 4.95 20.02 18.03
CA PRO A 106 5.17 21.30 17.40
C PRO A 106 3.88 21.80 16.78
N THR A 107 3.50 23.05 17.05
CA THR A 107 2.24 23.55 16.52
C THR A 107 2.42 23.96 15.06
N HIS A 108 3.30 24.90 14.68
CA HIS A 108 3.44 25.32 13.28
C HIS A 108 4.44 24.48 12.46
N SER A 109 5.60 25.03 12.11
CA SER A 109 6.53 24.35 11.20
C SER A 109 7.62 23.59 11.96
N SER A 110 7.88 22.36 11.54
CA SER A 110 8.90 21.51 12.16
C SER A 110 9.77 20.80 11.13
N ILE A 111 11.08 20.81 11.39
CA ILE A 111 12.06 20.03 10.64
C ILE A 111 12.85 19.17 11.61
N PHE A 112 12.80 17.86 11.41
CA PHE A 112 13.54 16.87 12.17
C PHE A 112 14.57 16.19 11.28
N ARG A 113 15.80 16.06 11.79
CA ARG A 113 16.90 15.35 11.12
C ARG A 113 17.56 14.41 12.09
N ASN A 114 17.64 13.13 11.72
CA ASN A 114 18.20 12.03 12.50
C ASN A 114 17.50 11.91 13.85
N MET A 115 16.49 11.05 13.91
CA MET A 115 15.80 10.75 15.16
C MET A 115 15.79 9.26 15.42
N THR A 116 16.02 8.91 16.67
CA THR A 116 15.73 7.59 17.23
C THR A 116 14.69 7.79 18.31
N LEU A 117 13.59 7.06 18.20
CA LEU A 117 12.55 6.97 19.21
C LEU A 117 12.58 5.56 19.78
N ASP A 118 12.43 5.45 21.09
CA ASP A 118 12.36 4.18 21.79
C ASP A 118 11.27 4.25 22.86
N ASP A 119 10.40 3.26 22.83
CA ASP A 119 9.52 2.90 23.92
C ASP A 119 8.36 3.89 24.18
N LYS A 120 7.39 3.85 23.26
CA LYS A 120 6.05 4.50 23.34
C LYS A 120 6.08 6.02 23.23
N ASP A 121 7.02 6.55 22.47
CA ASP A 121 7.14 7.95 22.15
C ASP A 121 6.07 8.43 21.19
N LYS A 122 5.84 9.75 21.22
CA LYS A 122 4.82 10.40 20.38
C LYS A 122 5.31 11.69 19.76
N ILE A 123 5.22 11.74 18.43
CA ILE A 123 5.44 12.95 17.65
C ILE A 123 4.12 13.37 16.99
N ILE A 124 3.61 14.55 17.36
CA ILE A 124 2.29 15.05 16.97
C ILE A 124 2.42 16.48 16.42
N PRO A 125 2.98 16.67 15.21
CA PRO A 125 3.10 17.99 14.61
C PRO A 125 1.75 18.48 14.09
N THR A 126 1.37 19.72 14.46
CA THR A 126 0.08 20.26 14.03
C THR A 126 0.12 20.91 12.66
N HIS A 127 1.19 21.63 12.30
CA HIS A 127 1.43 22.15 10.95
C HIS A 127 2.75 21.61 10.35
N SER A 128 2.98 21.92 9.08
CA SER A 128 4.07 21.52 8.19
C SER A 128 5.26 20.80 8.84
N SER A 129 5.42 19.51 8.54
CA SER A 129 6.49 18.68 9.11
C SER A 129 7.37 18.03 8.04
N ILE A 130 8.68 18.07 8.28
CA ILE A 130 9.68 17.37 7.46
C ILE A 130 10.54 16.52 8.38
N PHE A 131 10.63 15.23 8.07
CA PHE A 131 11.44 14.27 8.80
C PHE A 131 12.47 13.63 7.87
N ARG A 132 13.71 13.49 8.34
CA ARG A 132 14.79 12.82 7.61
C ARG A 132 15.53 11.87 8.53
N ASN A 133 15.62 10.61 8.12
CA ASN A 133 16.24 9.50 8.85
C ASN A 133 15.60 9.34 10.23
N MET A 134 14.63 8.43 10.32
CA MET A 134 14.01 8.08 11.58
C MET A 134 14.07 6.58 11.80
N THR A 135 14.37 6.22 13.04
CA THR A 135 14.18 4.86 13.57
C THR A 135 13.18 4.98 14.71
N LEU A 136 12.13 4.17 14.65
CA LEU A 136 11.15 4.01 15.71
C LEU A 136 11.21 2.58 16.21
N ASP A 137 11.09 2.42 17.52
CA ASP A 137 11.12 1.12 18.19
C ASP A 137 10.06 1.09 19.29
N ASN A 138 9.42 -0.07 19.46
CA ASN A 138 8.54 -0.36 20.58
C ASN A 138 7.34 0.60 20.75
N LYS A 139 6.35 0.46 19.86
CA LYS A 139 4.98 1.03 20.00
C LYS A 139 4.91 2.55 19.91
N ASP A 140 5.81 3.16 19.14
CA ASP A 140 5.85 4.58 18.88
C ASP A 140 4.71 5.05 17.97
N LYS A 141 4.45 6.36 18.04
CA LYS A 141 3.37 6.98 17.26
C LYS A 141 3.81 8.29 16.62
N ILE A 142 3.64 8.35 15.30
CA ILE A 142 3.73 9.59 14.53
C ILE A 142 2.35 9.96 14.01
N ILE A 143 1.84 11.13 14.44
CA ILE A 143 0.47 11.58 14.17
C ILE A 143 0.50 13.04 13.66
N PRO A 144 0.93 13.29 12.41
CA PRO A 144 0.95 14.63 11.84
C PRO A 144 -0.45 15.06 11.40
N THR A 145 -0.88 16.28 11.78
CA THR A 145 -2.22 16.77 11.40
C THR A 145 -2.25 17.57 10.09
N HIS A 146 -1.20 18.32 9.76
CA HIS A 146 -1.09 19.01 8.47
C HIS A 146 0.30 18.85 7.81
N SER A 147 0.31 18.48 6.52
CA SER A 147 1.45 18.46 5.58
C SER A 147 2.68 17.70 6.09
N SER A 148 2.95 16.50 5.57
CA SER A 148 4.12 15.71 6.02
C SER A 148 4.91 15.01 4.91
N ILE A 149 6.24 15.19 4.95
CA ILE A 149 7.20 14.48 4.09
C ILE A 149 8.28 13.86 4.96
N PHE A 150 8.48 12.57 4.76
CA PHE A 150 9.45 11.78 5.49
C PHE A 150 10.39 11.08 4.51
N ARG A 151 11.66 10.90 4.92
CA ARG A 151 12.68 10.23 4.11
C ARG A 151 13.48 9.27 4.97
N ASN A 152 13.58 8.02 4.51
CA ASN A 152 14.27 6.91 5.17
C ASN A 152 13.70 6.68 6.58
N MET A 153 12.79 5.73 6.68
CA MET A 153 12.26 5.32 7.97
C MET A 153 12.40 3.82 8.16
N THR A 154 12.80 3.46 9.37
CA THR A 154 12.69 2.11 9.89
C THR A 154 11.71 2.17 11.06
N LEU A 155 10.72 1.28 11.03
CA LEU A 155 9.72 1.13 12.07
C LEU A 155 9.71 -0.32 12.51
N ASP A 156 9.65 -0.54 13.80
CA ASP A 156 9.67 -1.87 14.41
C ASP A 156 8.54 -2.01 15.44
N ASP A 157 8.15 -3.24 15.70
CA ASP A 157 7.47 -3.67 16.90
C ASP A 157 6.22 -2.84 17.30
N LYS A 158 5.18 -2.95 16.46
CA LYS A 158 3.82 -2.43 16.68
C LYS A 158 3.67 -0.90 16.60
N ASP A 159 4.57 -0.24 15.88
CA ASP A 159 4.50 1.19 15.62
C ASP A 159 3.28 1.62 14.80
N LYS A 160 2.97 2.93 14.89
CA LYS A 160 1.85 3.54 14.16
C LYS A 160 2.22 4.86 13.51
N ILE A 161 1.94 4.96 12.21
CA ILE A 161 1.94 6.19 11.45
C ILE A 161 0.50 6.55 11.07
N ILE A 162 0.02 7.69 11.56
CA ILE A 162 -1.37 8.14 11.39
C ILE A 162 -1.45 9.59 10.87
N PRO A 163 -1.09 9.84 9.59
CA PRO A 163 -1.22 11.16 8.98
C PRO A 163 -2.68 11.46 8.65
N THR A 164 -3.15 12.66 9.02
CA THR A 164 -4.53 13.06 8.72
C THR A 164 -4.69 13.78 7.36
N HIS A 165 -3.79 14.73 7.05
CA HIS A 165 -3.83 15.49 5.79
C HIS A 165 -2.46 15.62 5.11
N SER A 166 -2.38 15.15 3.85
CA SER A 166 -1.24 15.21 2.90
C SER A 166 0.03 14.47 3.34
N SER A 167 0.44 13.44 2.58
CA SER A 167 1.60 12.58 2.88
C SER A 167 2.40 12.11 1.65
N ILE A 168 3.75 12.11 1.71
CA ILE A 168 4.61 11.33 0.80
C ILE A 168 5.85 10.84 1.56
N PHE A 169 6.12 9.53 1.54
CA PHE A 169 7.30 8.95 2.17
C PHE A 169 8.19 8.21 1.15
N ARG A 170 9.52 8.25 1.37
CA ARG A 170 10.55 7.58 0.54
C ARG A 170 11.39 6.64 1.39
N ASN A 171 11.52 5.39 0.93
CA ASN A 171 12.22 4.28 1.58
C ASN A 171 11.67 4.01 2.98
N LEU A 172 10.77 3.03 3.06
CA LEU A 172 10.30 2.50 4.33
C LEU A 172 10.70 1.04 4.45
N THR A 173 11.20 0.71 5.63
CA THR A 173 11.29 -0.64 6.13
C THR A 173 10.38 -0.72 7.34
N LEU A 174 9.38 -1.59 7.27
CA LEU A 174 8.46 -1.85 8.36
C LEU A 174 8.67 -3.30 8.81
N ASP A 175 8.89 -3.48 10.10
CA ASP A 175 9.03 -4.79 10.73
C ASP A 175 8.03 -4.94 11.87
N ASP A 176 7.50 -6.15 11.97
CA ASP A 176 6.74 -6.65 13.09
C ASP A 176 5.49 -5.83 13.53
N LYS A 177 4.38 -6.02 12.78
CA LYS A 177 3.01 -5.55 13.12
C LYS A 177 2.81 -4.03 13.07
N VAL A 178 3.49 -3.33 12.19
CA VAL A 178 3.32 -1.90 11.94
C VAL A 178 1.94 -1.59 11.33
N LYS A 179 1.42 -0.40 11.65
CA LYS A 179 0.17 0.12 11.07
C LYS A 179 0.36 1.50 10.46
N ILE A 180 0.08 1.60 9.16
CA ILE A 180 -0.04 2.87 8.43
C ILE A 180 -1.51 3.13 8.16
N ILE A 181 -2.03 4.23 8.70
CA ILE A 181 -3.42 4.67 8.54
C ILE A 181 -3.42 6.11 8.03
N SER A 182 -3.84 6.32 6.78
CA SER A 182 -3.83 7.65 6.17
C SER A 182 -5.24 8.09 5.80
N THR A 183 -5.69 9.25 6.28
CA THR A 183 -7.07 9.69 6.00
C THR A 183 -7.23 10.41 4.66
N HIS A 184 -6.34 11.36 4.34
CA HIS A 184 -6.41 12.12 3.08
C HIS A 184 -5.04 12.32 2.41
N SER A 185 -4.92 11.84 1.16
CA SER A 185 -3.83 11.99 0.17
C SER A 185 -2.49 11.32 0.55
N SER A 186 -2.02 10.34 -0.25
CA SER A 186 -0.81 9.52 0.01
C SER A 186 -0.03 9.08 -1.24
N ILE A 187 1.32 9.03 -1.16
CA ILE A 187 2.23 8.40 -2.16
C ILE A 187 3.51 7.84 -1.47
N PHE A 188 3.88 6.57 -1.66
CA PHE A 188 5.11 5.99 -1.06
C PHE A 188 6.07 5.37 -2.08
N ARG A 189 7.38 5.59 -1.96
CA ARG A 189 8.42 5.07 -2.90
C ARG A 189 9.35 4.10 -2.19
N ASN A 190 9.48 2.88 -2.72
CA ASN A 190 10.23 1.77 -2.13
C ASN A 190 9.75 1.45 -0.73
N MET A 191 9.04 0.34 -0.59
CA MET A 191 8.67 -0.19 0.71
C MET A 191 8.97 -1.66 0.79
N THR A 192 9.50 -2.05 1.94
CA THR A 192 9.57 -3.42 2.40
C THR A 192 8.67 -3.50 3.63
N LEU A 193 7.69 -4.40 3.60
CA LEU A 193 6.83 -4.72 4.73
C LEU A 193 7.03 -6.16 5.09
N ASP A 194 7.28 -6.41 6.37
CA ASP A 194 7.39 -7.75 6.93
C ASP A 194 6.31 -7.97 8.02
N ASP A 195 5.98 -9.23 8.18
CA ASP A 195 5.30 -9.83 9.31
C ASP A 195 4.08 -9.08 9.90
N LYS A 196 2.91 -9.35 9.32
CA LYS A 196 1.55 -8.98 9.82
C LYS A 196 1.22 -7.47 9.75
N ASP A 197 1.88 -6.75 8.87
CA ASP A 197 1.64 -5.34 8.64
C ASP A 197 0.27 -4.99 8.05
N LYS A 198 -0.17 -3.74 8.29
CA LYS A 198 -1.42 -3.21 7.75
C LYS A 198 -1.27 -1.81 7.18
N ILE A 199 -1.69 -1.65 5.92
CA ILE A 199 -1.80 -0.37 5.23
C ILE A 199 -3.29 -0.08 4.93
N ILE A 200 -3.80 1.02 5.49
CA ILE A 200 -5.22 1.41 5.40
C ILE A 200 -5.34 2.89 4.99
N PRO A 201 -5.27 3.21 3.68
CA PRO A 201 -5.53 4.56 3.20
C PRO A 201 -7.02 4.75 2.88
N THR A 202 -7.66 5.79 3.41
CA THR A 202 -9.09 6.03 3.18
C THR A 202 -9.39 6.82 1.91
N HIS A 203 -8.63 7.89 1.63
CA HIS A 203 -8.80 8.70 0.41
C HIS A 203 -7.48 9.04 -0.29
N SER A 204 -7.33 8.56 -1.53
CA SER A 204 -6.28 8.83 -2.54
C SER A 204 -4.85 8.29 -2.24
N SER A 205 -4.30 7.49 -3.17
CA SER A 205 -3.11 6.62 -3.01
C SER A 205 -2.24 6.49 -4.28
N ILE A 206 -0.89 6.57 -4.25
CA ILE A 206 0.10 6.07 -5.29
C ILE A 206 1.50 5.66 -4.72
N PHE A 207 1.85 4.39 -4.50
CA PHE A 207 3.15 3.82 -4.20
C PHE A 207 3.91 3.25 -5.44
N ARG A 208 5.21 2.91 -5.31
CA ARG A 208 6.05 2.33 -6.39
C ARG A 208 7.23 1.55 -5.82
N ASN A 209 7.43 0.32 -6.31
CA ASN A 209 8.26 -0.75 -5.72
C ASN A 209 7.79 -1.15 -4.32
N LEU A 210 7.00 -2.21 -4.25
CA LEU A 210 6.65 -2.87 -3.00
C LEU A 210 7.22 -4.28 -2.98
N THR A 211 7.84 -4.62 -1.85
CA THR A 211 8.09 -5.99 -1.42
C THR A 211 7.25 -6.21 -0.17
N LEU A 212 6.33 -7.16 -0.23
CA LEU A 212 5.46 -7.51 0.89
C LEU A 212 5.72 -8.97 1.25
N ASP A 213 6.14 -9.21 2.48
CA ASP A 213 6.45 -10.53 3.00
C ASP A 213 5.54 -10.81 4.21
N GLU A 214 5.10 -12.06 4.37
CA GLU A 214 4.40 -12.56 5.54
C GLU A 214 3.13 -11.80 6.01
N LYS A 215 1.95 -12.26 5.55
CA LYS A 215 0.63 -11.93 6.15
C LYS A 215 0.25 -10.43 6.11
N VAL A 216 0.71 -9.69 5.11
CA VAL A 216 0.37 -8.27 4.91
C VAL A 216 -1.07 -8.05 4.45
N LYS A 217 -1.69 -6.94 4.92
CA LYS A 217 -3.02 -6.49 4.47
C LYS A 217 -2.99 -5.06 3.92
N ILE A 218 -3.46 -4.89 2.68
CA ILE A 218 -3.64 -3.59 2.03
C ILE A 218 -5.14 -3.37 1.75
N ILE A 219 -5.73 -2.33 2.36
CA ILE A 219 -7.18 -2.08 2.32
C ILE A 219 -7.47 -0.60 1.97
N PRO A 220 -7.35 -0.19 0.68
CA PRO A 220 -7.64 1.17 0.25
C PRO A 220 -9.14 1.39 0.01
N THR A 221 -9.68 2.51 0.50
CA THR A 221 -11.14 2.75 0.50
C THR A 221 -11.67 3.43 -0.77
N HIS A 222 -11.12 4.59 -1.18
CA HIS A 222 -11.43 5.24 -2.47
C HIS A 222 -10.15 5.81 -3.17
N SER A 223 -9.89 5.34 -4.41
CA SER A 223 -8.84 5.66 -5.43
C SER A 223 -7.37 5.21 -5.19
N SER A 224 -6.78 4.41 -6.11
CA SER A 224 -5.51 3.62 -5.95
C SER A 224 -4.70 3.38 -7.25
N ILE A 225 -3.33 3.45 -7.32
CA ILE A 225 -2.48 2.93 -8.46
C ILE A 225 -0.96 2.67 -8.17
N PHE A 226 -0.35 1.48 -7.95
CA PHE A 226 1.13 1.27 -7.66
C PHE A 226 1.84 0.30 -8.65
N ARG A 227 3.14 0.45 -8.86
CA ARG A 227 3.90 -0.21 -9.96
C ARG A 227 5.12 -0.96 -9.44
N ASN A 228 5.33 -2.18 -9.95
CA ASN A 228 6.25 -3.22 -9.46
C ASN A 228 5.90 -3.65 -8.03
N MET A 229 5.26 -4.80 -7.92
CA MET A 229 4.99 -5.45 -6.63
C MET A 229 5.49 -6.88 -6.67
N THR A 230 6.25 -7.24 -5.65
CA THR A 230 6.56 -8.62 -5.29
C THR A 230 5.80 -8.90 -4.01
N LEU A 231 4.87 -9.86 -4.08
CA LEU A 231 4.00 -10.23 -2.97
C LEU A 231 4.30 -11.68 -2.61
N ASP A 232 4.71 -11.92 -1.38
CA ASP A 232 5.00 -13.24 -0.86
C ASP A 232 4.14 -13.55 0.38
N ASP A 233 3.71 -14.80 0.45
CA ASP A 233 3.21 -15.47 1.63
C ASP A 233 1.98 -14.82 2.32
N LYS A 234 0.78 -15.19 1.83
CA LYS A 234 -0.54 -14.88 2.44
C LYS A 234 -0.92 -13.39 2.42
N VAL A 235 -0.54 -12.66 1.38
CA VAL A 235 -0.94 -11.26 1.17
C VAL A 235 -2.42 -11.12 0.83
N LYS A 236 -3.08 -10.09 1.37
CA LYS A 236 -4.46 -9.70 1.00
C LYS A 236 -4.55 -8.26 0.53
N ILE A 237 -5.06 -8.06 -0.68
CA ILE A 237 -5.33 -6.74 -1.28
C ILE A 237 -6.83 -6.59 -1.52
N ILE A 238 -7.47 -5.64 -0.84
CA ILE A 238 -8.93 -5.46 -0.84
C ILE A 238 -9.28 -3.98 -1.12
N PRO A 239 -9.21 -3.52 -2.39
CA PRO A 239 -9.57 -2.15 -2.74
C PRO A 239 -11.08 -2.02 -2.91
N THR A 240 -11.70 -1.04 -2.23
CA THR A 240 -13.15 -0.90 -2.31
C THR A 240 -13.64 -0.07 -3.49
N HIS A 241 -13.00 1.07 -3.82
CA HIS A 241 -13.37 1.89 -4.97
C HIS A 241 -12.15 2.42 -5.74
N SER A 242 -12.06 2.06 -7.03
CA SER A 242 -11.09 2.44 -8.08
C SER A 242 -9.61 2.05 -7.84
N SER A 243 -9.02 1.29 -8.79
CA SER A 243 -7.71 0.62 -8.69
C SER A 243 -6.97 0.49 -10.04
N ILE A 244 -5.61 0.58 -10.11
CA ILE A 244 -4.79 0.15 -11.28
C ILE A 244 -3.31 -0.20 -10.94
N PHE A 245 -2.76 -1.41 -11.14
CA PHE A 245 -1.33 -1.68 -10.81
C PHE A 245 -0.61 -2.53 -11.89
N ARG A 246 0.70 -2.30 -12.12
CA ARG A 246 1.46 -2.78 -13.30
C ARG A 246 2.77 -3.46 -12.91
N ASN A 247 3.03 -4.66 -13.44
CA ASN A 247 4.02 -5.65 -13.02
C ASN A 247 3.74 -6.17 -11.61
N LEU A 248 3.09 -7.32 -11.54
CA LEU A 248 2.93 -8.09 -10.32
C LEU A 248 3.65 -9.43 -10.46
N THR A 249 4.40 -9.76 -9.42
CA THR A 249 4.87 -11.12 -9.14
C THR A 249 4.21 -11.52 -7.84
N LEU A 250 3.36 -12.54 -7.92
CA LEU A 250 2.67 -13.11 -6.78
C LEU A 250 3.29 -14.48 -6.47
N ASP A 251 3.59 -14.70 -5.20
CA ASP A 251 4.03 -15.98 -4.66
C ASP A 251 3.18 -16.35 -3.44
N ASP A 252 2.86 -17.63 -3.34
CA ASP A 252 2.24 -18.30 -2.21
C ASP A 252 1.00 -17.62 -1.55
N LYS A 253 -0.18 -17.96 -2.10
CA LYS A 253 -1.52 -17.72 -1.50
C LYS A 253 -1.93 -16.25 -1.44
N VAL A 254 -1.72 -15.50 -2.51
CA VAL A 254 -2.17 -14.11 -2.62
C VAL A 254 -3.67 -14.05 -2.95
N LYS A 255 -4.37 -13.09 -2.32
CA LYS A 255 -5.79 -12.81 -2.60
C LYS A 255 -6.00 -11.35 -3.00
N ILE A 256 -6.52 -11.15 -4.21
CA ILE A 256 -6.87 -9.85 -4.78
C ILE A 256 -8.40 -9.78 -4.96
N ILE A 257 -9.06 -8.90 -4.20
CA ILE A 257 -10.53 -8.81 -4.13
C ILE A 257 -10.99 -7.35 -4.32
N PRO A 258 -11.04 -6.83 -5.56
CA PRO A 258 -11.49 -5.46 -5.83
C PRO A 258 -13.02 -5.37 -5.90
N THR A 259 -13.62 -4.40 -5.20
CA THR A 259 -15.10 -4.28 -5.11
C THR A 259 -15.76 -3.37 -6.15
N HIS A 260 -15.18 -2.20 -6.47
CA HIS A 260 -15.66 -1.29 -7.54
C HIS A 260 -14.50 -0.73 -8.39
N SER A 261 -14.48 -1.04 -9.71
CA SER A 261 -13.55 -0.54 -10.77
C SER A 261 -12.07 -0.96 -10.68
N SER A 262 -11.53 -1.60 -11.73
CA SER A 262 -10.18 -2.23 -11.74
C SER A 262 -9.45 -2.31 -13.10
N ILE A 263 -8.09 -2.26 -13.08
CA ILE A 263 -7.20 -2.59 -14.22
C ILE A 263 -5.83 -3.15 -13.74
N PHE A 264 -5.34 -4.29 -14.26
CA PHE A 264 -3.96 -4.77 -14.03
C PHE A 264 -3.25 -5.20 -15.34
N ARG A 265 -1.90 -5.16 -15.36
CA ARG A 265 -1.06 -5.41 -16.56
C ARG A 265 0.29 -6.07 -16.18
N ASN A 266 0.64 -7.15 -16.91
CA ASN A 266 1.76 -8.06 -16.66
C ASN A 266 1.68 -8.67 -15.26
N MET A 267 1.17 -9.90 -15.18
CA MET A 267 1.10 -10.64 -13.93
C MET A 267 1.71 -12.01 -14.12
N THR A 268 2.54 -12.38 -13.16
CA THR A 268 3.05 -13.74 -12.92
C THR A 268 2.46 -14.20 -11.61
N LEU A 269 1.83 -15.38 -11.63
CA LEU A 269 0.92 -15.87 -10.58
C LEU A 269 1.30 -17.31 -10.25
N ASP A 270 1.18 -17.71 -8.98
CA ASP A 270 1.39 -19.10 -8.52
C ASP A 270 0.05 -19.83 -8.28
N ASP A 271 0.08 -21.16 -8.25
CA ASP A 271 -1.03 -22.12 -8.19
C ASP A 271 -2.13 -21.77 -7.17
N LYS A 272 -1.75 -21.08 -6.09
CA LYS A 272 -2.63 -20.81 -4.93
C LYS A 272 -3.31 -19.45 -4.97
N ASP A 273 -3.05 -18.65 -6.00
CA ASP A 273 -3.53 -17.29 -6.11
C ASP A 273 -4.99 -17.18 -6.55
N LYS A 274 -5.66 -16.14 -6.04
CA LYS A 274 -7.08 -15.91 -6.30
C LYS A 274 -7.35 -14.45 -6.65
N ILE A 275 -7.94 -14.26 -7.83
CA ILE A 275 -8.39 -12.97 -8.34
C ILE A 275 -9.92 -13.00 -8.45
N ILE A 276 -10.58 -12.21 -7.60
CA ILE A 276 -12.05 -12.20 -7.46
C ILE A 276 -12.58 -10.76 -7.61
N PRO A 277 -12.71 -10.24 -8.84
CA PRO A 277 -13.25 -8.91 -9.08
C PRO A 277 -14.78 -8.93 -9.11
N THR A 278 -15.41 -8.05 -8.32
CA THR A 278 -16.87 -8.06 -8.20
C THR A 278 -17.59 -7.17 -9.23
N HIS A 279 -17.10 -5.94 -9.48
CA HIS A 279 -17.71 -5.01 -10.44
C HIS A 279 -16.66 -4.23 -11.27
N SER A 280 -16.71 -4.43 -12.59
CA SER A 280 -15.86 -3.82 -13.65
C SER A 280 -14.39 -4.24 -13.61
N SER A 281 -13.86 -4.71 -14.75
CA SER A 281 -12.52 -5.32 -14.86
C SER A 281 -11.85 -5.18 -16.25
N ILE A 282 -10.53 -4.99 -16.27
CA ILE A 282 -9.67 -5.15 -17.46
C ILE A 282 -8.29 -5.70 -17.07
N PHE A 283 -7.83 -6.70 -17.80
CA PHE A 283 -6.68 -7.53 -17.45
C PHE A 283 -5.87 -7.85 -18.74
N ARG A 284 -4.54 -7.64 -18.74
CA ARG A 284 -3.64 -7.77 -19.92
C ARG A 284 -2.32 -8.49 -19.60
N ASN A 285 -1.94 -9.45 -20.46
CA ASN A 285 -0.76 -10.32 -20.34
C ASN A 285 -0.76 -11.11 -19.02
N PHE A 286 -1.18 -12.36 -19.15
CA PHE A 286 -1.15 -13.35 -18.10
C PHE A 286 -0.36 -14.52 -18.61
N ASP A 287 0.55 -14.93 -17.76
CA ASP A 287 1.13 -16.25 -17.84
C ASP A 287 0.75 -16.94 -16.52
N ASP A 288 0.65 -18.26 -16.59
CA ASP A 288 0.60 -19.16 -15.43
C ASP A 288 -0.77 -19.40 -14.75
N LYS A 289 -0.74 -20.26 -13.73
CA LYS A 289 -1.90 -20.95 -13.14
C LYS A 289 -2.79 -20.05 -12.27
N VAL A 290 -4.07 -19.91 -12.60
CA VAL A 290 -4.97 -18.99 -11.86
C VAL A 290 -6.41 -19.46 -11.78
N LYS A 291 -7.05 -19.22 -10.63
CA LYS A 291 -8.51 -19.18 -10.53
C LYS A 291 -9.05 -17.75 -10.68
N ILE A 292 -9.67 -17.46 -11.82
CA ILE A 292 -10.26 -16.15 -12.12
C ILE A 292 -11.79 -16.25 -12.09
N ILE A 293 -12.43 -15.48 -11.19
CA ILE A 293 -13.89 -15.49 -11.00
C ILE A 293 -14.44 -14.06 -11.10
N PRO A 294 -14.65 -13.53 -12.32
CA PRO A 294 -15.21 -12.19 -12.49
C PRO A 294 -16.74 -12.24 -12.47
N THR A 295 -17.37 -11.44 -11.59
CA THR A 295 -18.83 -11.53 -11.45
C THR A 295 -19.60 -10.58 -12.39
N HIS A 296 -19.10 -9.39 -12.72
CA HIS A 296 -19.82 -8.45 -13.60
C HIS A 296 -18.88 -7.66 -14.50
N SER A 297 -19.09 -7.78 -15.83
CA SER A 297 -18.37 -7.11 -16.93
C SER A 297 -16.87 -7.37 -16.97
N SER A 298 -16.40 -8.11 -18.00
CA SER A 298 -14.98 -8.51 -18.10
C SER A 298 -14.36 -8.38 -19.49
N ILE A 299 -13.12 -7.85 -19.53
CA ILE A 299 -12.28 -7.78 -20.72
C ILE A 299 -10.91 -8.38 -20.39
N PHE A 300 -10.57 -9.46 -21.10
CA PHE A 300 -9.27 -10.13 -21.05
C PHE A 300 -8.56 -10.02 -22.40
N TRP A 301 -7.27 -9.72 -22.37
CA TRP A 301 -6.47 -9.55 -23.58
C TRP A 301 -5.07 -10.16 -23.44
N ASN A 302 -4.67 -11.00 -24.39
CA ASN A 302 -3.42 -11.75 -24.39
C ASN A 302 -3.30 -12.62 -23.13
N MET A 303 -3.84 -13.83 -23.21
CA MET A 303 -3.70 -14.84 -22.17
C MET A 303 -3.02 -16.05 -22.77
N THR A 304 -1.91 -16.47 -22.17
CA THR A 304 -1.29 -17.76 -22.43
C THR A 304 -1.45 -18.58 -21.17
N LEU A 305 -2.24 -19.64 -21.28
CA LEU A 305 -2.48 -20.58 -20.20
C LEU A 305 -1.94 -21.92 -20.68
N ASP A 306 -0.71 -22.22 -20.28
CA ASP A 306 0.06 -23.40 -20.67
C ASP A 306 0.51 -24.08 -19.38
N ASP A 307 -0.27 -25.03 -18.87
CA ASP A 307 0.25 -26.08 -17.98
C ASP A 307 -0.76 -27.18 -17.62
N LYS A 308 -0.24 -28.29 -17.10
CA LYS A 308 -0.88 -29.57 -16.76
C LYS A 308 -2.08 -29.52 -15.79
N ASP A 309 -2.44 -28.35 -15.27
CA ASP A 309 -3.44 -28.15 -14.22
C ASP A 309 -4.67 -27.37 -14.70
N LYS A 310 -5.85 -27.81 -14.26
CA LYS A 310 -7.15 -27.32 -14.76
C LYS A 310 -7.40 -25.85 -14.41
N ILE A 311 -7.32 -24.95 -15.38
CA ILE A 311 -7.74 -23.55 -15.18
C ILE A 311 -9.26 -23.45 -15.27
N LYS A 312 -9.84 -22.56 -14.44
CA LYS A 312 -11.28 -22.33 -14.40
C LYS A 312 -11.60 -20.85 -14.48
N ILE A 313 -12.19 -20.45 -15.61
CA ILE A 313 -12.66 -19.08 -15.87
C ILE A 313 -14.20 -19.10 -15.89
N ILE A 314 -14.82 -18.32 -14.99
CA ILE A 314 -16.28 -18.31 -14.82
C ILE A 314 -16.82 -16.87 -14.82
N PRO A 315 -16.93 -16.21 -15.99
CA PRO A 315 -17.54 -14.89 -16.05
C PRO A 315 -19.05 -15.01 -15.99
N THR A 316 -19.69 -14.28 -15.08
CA THR A 316 -21.16 -14.38 -14.94
C THR A 316 -21.93 -13.38 -15.82
N HIS A 317 -21.40 -12.20 -16.13
CA HIS A 317 -22.09 -11.25 -17.02
C HIS A 317 -21.12 -10.54 -17.97
N SER A 318 -21.44 -10.53 -19.26
CA SER A 318 -20.76 -9.79 -20.35
C SER A 318 -19.25 -9.96 -20.37
N SER A 319 -18.76 -10.82 -21.26
CA SER A 319 -17.33 -11.15 -21.36
C SER A 319 -16.77 -10.94 -22.75
N ILE A 320 -15.59 -10.34 -22.82
CA ILE A 320 -14.79 -10.25 -24.05
C ILE A 320 -13.43 -10.86 -23.78
N PHE A 321 -13.11 -11.87 -24.55
CA PHE A 321 -11.83 -12.56 -24.55
C PHE A 321 -11.15 -12.38 -25.91
N ARG A 322 -9.89 -11.96 -25.90
CA ARG A 322 -9.13 -11.72 -27.13
C ARG A 322 -7.70 -12.26 -27.02
N ASN A 323 -7.25 -12.98 -28.05
CA ASN A 323 -5.93 -13.59 -28.12
C ASN A 323 -5.70 -14.50 -26.90
N MET A 324 -6.39 -15.63 -26.86
CA MET A 324 -6.19 -16.63 -25.81
C MET A 324 -5.64 -17.91 -26.39
N THR A 325 -4.63 -18.46 -25.73
CA THR A 325 -4.21 -19.85 -25.86
C THR A 325 -4.62 -20.56 -24.58
N LEU A 326 -5.41 -21.63 -24.72
CA LEU A 326 -5.80 -22.51 -23.62
C LEU A 326 -5.41 -23.94 -23.96
N ASP A 327 -5.01 -24.69 -22.95
CA ASP A 327 -4.56 -26.07 -23.10
C ASP A 327 -5.08 -26.95 -21.95
N ASP A 328 -4.74 -28.22 -21.96
CA ASP A 328 -4.65 -29.09 -20.80
C ASP A 328 -5.88 -29.14 -19.86
N LYS A 329 -7.05 -29.48 -20.42
CA LYS A 329 -8.33 -29.63 -19.70
C LYS A 329 -8.88 -28.32 -19.12
N ASP A 330 -8.45 -27.17 -19.61
CA ASP A 330 -9.00 -25.87 -19.20
C ASP A 330 -10.50 -25.77 -19.37
N LYS A 331 -11.14 -25.02 -18.48
CA LYS A 331 -12.60 -24.86 -18.47
C LYS A 331 -13.02 -23.40 -18.44
N ILE A 332 -13.66 -22.96 -19.52
CA ILE A 332 -14.34 -21.67 -19.58
C ILE A 332 -15.85 -21.89 -19.53
N ILE A 333 -16.52 -21.24 -18.57
CA ILE A 333 -17.97 -21.32 -18.39
C ILE A 333 -18.53 -19.90 -18.32
N PRO A 334 -18.68 -19.19 -19.45
CA PRO A 334 -19.32 -17.89 -19.41
C PRO A 334 -20.83 -18.09 -19.31
N THR A 335 -21.46 -17.43 -18.34
CA THR A 335 -22.90 -17.60 -18.19
C THR A 335 -23.67 -16.66 -19.12
N HIS A 336 -23.39 -15.35 -19.13
CA HIS A 336 -24.13 -14.41 -19.99
C HIS A 336 -23.25 -13.68 -21.00
N SER A 337 -23.71 -13.57 -22.26
CA SER A 337 -23.15 -12.76 -23.36
C SER A 337 -21.63 -12.79 -23.46
N SER A 338 -21.09 -13.64 -24.33
CA SER A 338 -19.64 -13.78 -24.50
C SER A 338 -19.18 -13.50 -25.92
N ILE A 339 -18.03 -12.83 -26.05
CA ILE A 339 -17.33 -12.65 -27.31
C ILE A 339 -15.92 -13.20 -27.15
N PHE A 340 -15.59 -14.17 -27.98
CA PHE A 340 -14.29 -14.78 -28.11
C PHE A 340 -13.69 -14.40 -29.46
N ARG A 341 -12.45 -13.90 -29.47
CA ARG A 341 -11.72 -13.55 -30.69
C ARG A 341 -10.29 -14.08 -30.63
N ASN A 342 -9.82 -14.71 -31.70
CA ASN A 342 -8.46 -15.25 -31.79
C ASN A 342 -8.20 -16.23 -30.64
N LEU A 343 -8.85 -17.39 -30.69
CA LEU A 343 -8.64 -18.47 -29.72
C LEU A 343 -7.81 -19.57 -30.35
N THR A 344 -6.82 -20.05 -29.61
CA THR A 344 -6.15 -21.33 -29.85
C THR A 344 -6.51 -22.22 -28.67
N LEU A 345 -7.24 -23.30 -28.91
CA LEU A 345 -7.64 -24.25 -27.87
C LEU A 345 -7.04 -25.60 -28.22
N ASP A 346 -6.39 -26.22 -27.25
CA ASP A 346 -5.75 -27.51 -27.41
C ASP A 346 -6.10 -28.46 -26.24
N ASP A 347 -5.81 -29.73 -26.42
CA ASP A 347 -5.74 -30.78 -25.40
C ASP A 347 -6.84 -30.78 -24.32
N LYS A 348 -8.05 -31.20 -24.72
CA LYS A 348 -9.23 -31.44 -23.84
C LYS A 348 -9.83 -30.18 -23.21
N VAL A 349 -9.53 -28.98 -23.72
CA VAL A 349 -10.22 -27.74 -23.31
C VAL A 349 -11.74 -27.88 -23.45
N LYS A 350 -12.48 -27.33 -22.48
CA LYS A 350 -13.95 -27.31 -22.47
C LYS A 350 -14.49 -25.88 -22.33
N ILE A 351 -15.19 -25.41 -23.36
CA ILE A 351 -15.94 -24.15 -23.32
C ILE A 351 -17.44 -24.45 -23.24
N ILE A 352 -18.12 -23.93 -22.22
CA ILE A 352 -19.56 -24.13 -22.01
C ILE A 352 -20.23 -22.75 -21.85
N PRO A 353 -20.49 -22.02 -22.95
CA PRO A 353 -21.22 -20.77 -22.84
C PRO A 353 -22.70 -21.05 -22.63
N THR A 354 -23.27 -20.49 -21.56
CA THR A 354 -24.68 -20.77 -21.26
C THR A 354 -25.60 -19.93 -22.13
N HIS A 355 -25.40 -18.62 -22.22
CA HIS A 355 -26.18 -17.74 -23.12
C HIS A 355 -25.38 -17.28 -24.35
N SER A 356 -25.95 -16.33 -25.10
CA SER A 356 -25.45 -15.74 -26.35
C SER A 356 -23.93 -15.67 -26.42
N SER A 357 -23.34 -16.30 -27.43
CA SER A 357 -21.89 -16.34 -27.61
C SER A 357 -21.49 -16.08 -29.05
N ILE A 358 -20.39 -15.34 -29.23
CA ILE A 358 -19.80 -15.07 -30.53
C ILE A 358 -18.35 -15.53 -30.50
N PHE A 359 -18.02 -16.50 -31.32
CA PHE A 359 -16.68 -17.00 -31.54
C PHE A 359 -16.16 -16.53 -32.90
N ARG A 360 -14.97 -15.94 -32.93
CA ARG A 360 -14.31 -15.48 -34.16
C ARG A 360 -12.85 -15.90 -34.17
N ASN A 361 -12.37 -16.40 -35.30
CA ASN A 361 -10.98 -16.79 -35.51
C ASN A 361 -10.55 -17.80 -34.43
N MET A 362 -10.98 -19.05 -34.58
CA MET A 362 -10.62 -20.13 -33.65
C MET A 362 -9.80 -21.19 -34.35
N THR A 363 -8.75 -21.64 -33.68
CA THR A 363 -8.01 -22.86 -33.98
C THR A 363 -8.29 -23.82 -32.84
N LEU A 364 -8.95 -24.94 -33.16
CA LEU A 364 -9.35 -25.95 -32.18
C LEU A 364 -8.66 -27.26 -32.51
N ASP A 365 -7.95 -27.82 -31.53
CA ASP A 365 -7.21 -29.08 -31.69
C ASP A 365 -7.54 -30.08 -30.56
N ASP A 366 -7.14 -31.32 -30.73
CA ASP A 366 -7.07 -32.39 -29.73
C ASP A 366 -8.11 -32.38 -28.60
N LYS A 367 -9.29 -32.97 -28.89
CA LYS A 367 -10.36 -33.26 -27.91
C LYS A 367 -11.01 -32.02 -27.28
N VAL A 368 -10.88 -30.83 -27.90
CA VAL A 368 -11.66 -29.65 -27.51
C VAL A 368 -13.17 -29.93 -27.57
N LYS A 369 -13.89 -29.45 -26.54
CA LYS A 369 -15.36 -29.51 -26.46
C LYS A 369 -15.95 -28.13 -26.28
N ILE A 370 -16.76 -27.68 -27.25
CA ILE A 370 -17.57 -26.46 -27.14
C ILE A 370 -19.04 -26.86 -27.03
N ILE A 371 -19.68 -26.52 -25.92
CA ILE A 371 -21.07 -26.90 -25.63
C ILE A 371 -21.88 -25.62 -25.38
N PRO A 372 -22.30 -24.89 -26.43
CA PRO A 372 -23.12 -23.70 -26.26
C PRO A 372 -24.55 -24.10 -25.94
N THR A 373 -25.08 -23.57 -24.84
CA THR A 373 -26.42 -23.99 -24.38
C THR A 373 -27.56 -23.14 -24.91
N HIS A 374 -27.31 -22.01 -25.58
CA HIS A 374 -28.33 -21.18 -26.23
C HIS A 374 -27.86 -20.73 -27.62
N SER A 375 -27.81 -19.42 -27.90
CA SER A 375 -27.45 -18.87 -29.20
C SER A 375 -25.94 -18.74 -29.34
N SER A 376 -25.39 -19.26 -30.44
CA SER A 376 -23.98 -19.12 -30.77
C SER A 376 -23.73 -18.72 -32.21
N ILE A 377 -22.76 -17.85 -32.42
CA ILE A 377 -22.26 -17.50 -33.75
C ILE A 377 -20.78 -17.89 -33.80
N PHE A 378 -20.45 -18.76 -34.74
CA PHE A 378 -19.09 -19.18 -35.02
C PHE A 378 -18.65 -18.62 -36.38
N ARG A 379 -17.49 -17.97 -36.41
CA ARG A 379 -16.90 -17.41 -37.65
C ARG A 379 -15.42 -17.72 -37.73
N ASN A 380 -14.94 -18.14 -38.91
CA ASN A 380 -13.52 -18.41 -39.18
C ASN A 380 -12.97 -19.45 -38.19
N MET A 381 -13.36 -20.71 -38.36
CA MET A 381 -12.88 -21.81 -37.51
C MET A 381 -12.03 -22.79 -38.30
N THR A 382 -10.93 -23.21 -37.69
CA THR A 382 -10.08 -24.31 -38.13
C THR A 382 -10.18 -25.42 -37.07
N LEU A 383 -10.57 -26.62 -37.50
CA LEU A 383 -10.88 -27.74 -36.63
C LEU A 383 -10.02 -28.96 -36.97
N ASP A 384 -9.51 -29.64 -35.95
CA ASP A 384 -9.03 -31.03 -36.04
C ASP A 384 -10.18 -32.06 -35.85
N ASP A 385 -9.95 -33.31 -36.26
CA ASP A 385 -10.91 -34.43 -36.27
C ASP A 385 -11.47 -34.77 -34.88
N LYS A 386 -10.75 -34.45 -33.81
CA LYS A 386 -11.16 -34.77 -32.43
C LYS A 386 -12.02 -33.69 -31.76
N VAL A 387 -12.30 -32.59 -32.45
CA VAL A 387 -13.07 -31.47 -31.89
C VAL A 387 -14.56 -31.78 -31.87
N LYS A 388 -15.24 -31.44 -30.77
CA LYS A 388 -16.72 -31.58 -30.65
C LYS A 388 -17.37 -30.25 -30.35
N ILE A 389 -18.23 -29.79 -31.26
CA ILE A 389 -19.14 -28.66 -31.03
C ILE A 389 -20.55 -29.22 -30.89
N ILE A 390 -21.15 -29.08 -29.71
CA ILE A 390 -22.44 -29.68 -29.35
C ILE A 390 -23.40 -28.55 -28.95
N PRO A 391 -24.02 -27.86 -29.91
CA PRO A 391 -25.01 -26.85 -29.60
C PRO A 391 -26.32 -27.48 -29.15
N THR A 392 -26.95 -26.94 -28.10
CA THR A 392 -28.25 -27.44 -27.62
C THR A 392 -29.44 -26.65 -28.18
N HIS A 393 -29.19 -25.45 -28.74
CA HIS A 393 -30.19 -24.60 -29.39
C HIS A 393 -29.61 -23.99 -30.69
N SER A 394 -29.81 -22.70 -30.94
CA SER A 394 -29.49 -22.05 -32.22
C SER A 394 -28.00 -21.78 -32.40
N SER A 395 -27.45 -22.23 -33.53
CA SER A 395 -26.06 -21.95 -33.89
C SER A 395 -25.91 -21.58 -35.35
N ILE A 396 -25.09 -20.55 -35.60
CA ILE A 396 -24.74 -20.08 -36.94
C ILE A 396 -23.25 -20.32 -37.14
N PHE A 397 -22.90 -21.06 -38.17
CA PHE A 397 -21.52 -21.32 -38.57
C PHE A 397 -21.21 -20.59 -39.89
N ARG A 398 -20.05 -19.91 -39.98
CA ARG A 398 -19.57 -19.26 -41.20
C ARG A 398 -18.06 -19.43 -41.34
N ASN A 399 -17.58 -19.70 -42.56
CA ASN A 399 -16.15 -19.88 -42.87
C ASN A 399 -15.50 -20.96 -41.99
N MET A 400 -15.89 -22.22 -42.23
CA MET A 400 -15.30 -23.40 -41.60
C MET A 400 -14.27 -23.99 -42.56
N THR A 401 -13.08 -24.29 -42.07
CA THR A 401 -12.06 -25.03 -42.82
C THR A 401 -11.85 -26.40 -42.17
N ASN A 402 -11.78 -27.44 -43.01
CA ASN A 402 -11.77 -28.89 -42.73
C ASN A 402 -13.17 -29.54 -42.71
N GLU A 403 -13.30 -30.69 -43.40
CA GLU A 403 -14.50 -31.50 -43.51
C GLU A 403 -14.76 -32.28 -42.21
N VAL A 404 -15.36 -31.65 -41.22
CA VAL A 404 -15.94 -32.38 -40.09
C VAL A 404 -17.46 -32.37 -40.23
N TRP A 405 -18.02 -33.58 -40.32
CA TRP A 405 -19.45 -33.88 -40.39
C TRP A 405 -20.19 -33.16 -39.24
N LEU A 406 -20.83 -32.03 -39.56
CA LEU A 406 -21.84 -31.46 -38.68
C LEU A 406 -23.08 -32.36 -38.80
N PRO A 407 -23.62 -32.93 -37.70
CA PRO A 407 -24.94 -33.50 -37.79
C PRO A 407 -25.89 -32.38 -38.21
N VAL A 408 -26.49 -32.53 -39.39
CA VAL A 408 -27.49 -31.62 -39.93
C VAL A 408 -28.68 -31.64 -38.97
N PHE A 409 -28.87 -30.58 -38.21
CA PHE A 409 -30.12 -30.35 -37.49
C PHE A 409 -30.87 -29.21 -38.19
N THR A 410 -31.87 -29.60 -38.97
CA THR A 410 -32.86 -28.71 -39.58
C THR A 410 -33.86 -28.20 -38.55
N SER A 411 -34.26 -26.94 -38.77
CA SER A 411 -35.34 -26.13 -38.16
C SER A 411 -35.22 -25.75 -36.69
#